data_AF-A0A7Y4C8Z3-F1
#
_entry.id   AF-A0A7Y4C8Z3-F1
#
_cell.length_a   1.000
_cell.length_b   1.000
_cell.length_c   1.000
_cell.angle_alpha   90.00
_cell.angle_beta   90.00
_cell.angle_gamma   90.00
#
_symmetry.space_group_name_H-M   'P 1'
#
loop_
_entity.id
_entity.type
_entity.pdbx_description
1 polymer ?
#
loop_
_entity_poly.entity_id
_entity_poly.type
_entity_poly.pdbx_seq_one_letter_code
_entity_poly.pdbx_strand_id
1 'polypeptide(L)' 'MFELLFLFVFLGVLFFTGVTMVTIFLAIGISIFMMFLMGMLGFALKLLPWLIVIALGVWFYKNYVITAR' A
#
# COMPACT_ATOMS: atom_id res chain seq x y z
N MET A 1 -7.53 -0.85 8.54
CA MET A 1 -6.87 -1.99 9.24
C MET A 1 -5.35 -2.01 9.01
N PHE A 2 -4.79 -0.96 8.43
CA PHE A 2 -3.33 -0.79 8.29
C PHE A 2 -2.70 -0.36 9.63
N GLU A 3 -3.52 0.21 10.51
CA GLU A 3 -3.15 0.69 11.83
C GLU A 3 -2.69 -0.43 12.79
N LEU A 4 -3.14 -1.67 12.58
CA LEU A 4 -2.67 -2.82 13.37
C LEU A 4 -1.23 -3.21 12.99
N LEU A 5 -0.87 -3.13 11.71
CA LEU A 5 0.50 -3.37 11.26
C LEU A 5 1.48 -2.35 11.84
N PHE A 6 1.05 -1.09 11.92
CA PHE A 6 1.81 -0.05 12.63
C PHE A 6 2.06 -0.45 14.09
N LEU A 7 1.02 -0.88 14.81
CA LEU A 7 1.13 -1.36 16.19
C LEU A 7 2.06 -2.56 16.33
N PHE A 8 1.94 -3.58 15.47
CA PHE A 8 2.80 -4.77 15.51
C PHE A 8 4.27 -4.44 15.24
N VAL A 9 4.57 -3.60 14.25
CA VAL A 9 5.95 -3.18 13.96
C VAL A 9 6.49 -2.30 15.08
N PHE A 10 5.68 -1.37 15.59
CA PHE A 10 6.07 -0.48 16.68
C PHE A 10 6.38 -1.25 17.98
N LEU A 11 5.45 -2.11 18.41
CA LEU A 11 5.65 -2.99 19.56
C LEU A 11 6.81 -3.96 19.33
N GLY A 12 6.96 -4.51 18.13
CA GLY A 12 8.05 -5.40 17.78
C GLY A 12 9.41 -4.72 17.95
N VAL A 13 9.58 -3.51 17.38
CA VAL A 13 10.82 -2.75 17.53
C VAL A 13 11.11 -2.46 19.00
N LEU A 14 10.12 -2.02 19.77
CA LEU A 14 10.26 -1.76 21.21
C LEU A 14 10.57 -3.02 22.03
N PHE A 15 10.01 -4.17 21.64
CA PHE A 15 10.23 -5.45 22.31
C PHE A 15 11.68 -5.94 22.13
N PHE A 16 12.25 -5.79 20.93
CA PHE A 16 13.61 -6.24 20.64
C PHE A 16 14.71 -5.24 21.04
N THR A 17 14.40 -3.93 21.07
CA THR A 17 15.39 -2.87 21.38
C THR A 17 15.28 -2.30 22.80
N GLY A 18 14.22 -2.62 23.53
CA GLY A 18 13.93 -2.07 24.85
C GLY A 18 13.28 -0.68 24.81
N VAL A 19 12.76 -0.24 25.95
CA VAL A 19 12.02 1.02 26.08
C VAL A 19 12.93 2.12 26.63
N THR A 20 13.48 2.94 25.74
CA THR A 20 14.24 4.16 26.06
C THR A 20 13.69 5.32 25.24
N MET A 21 13.90 6.57 25.67
CA MET A 21 13.48 7.76 24.90
C MET A 21 13.96 7.69 23.44
N VAL A 22 15.22 7.31 23.21
CA VAL A 22 15.81 7.22 21.86
C VAL A 22 15.18 6.10 21.03
N THR A 23 14.97 4.92 21.60
CA THR A 23 14.37 3.79 20.87
C THR A 23 12.90 4.02 20.56
N ILE A 24 12.18 4.81 21.37
CA ILE A 24 10.80 5.21 21.06
C ILE A 24 10.77 6.10 19.81
N PHE A 25 11.62 7.14 19.73
CA PHE A 25 11.68 7.99 18.53
C PHE A 25 12.07 7.20 17.29
N LEU A 26 13.01 6.27 17.43
CA LEU A 26 13.45 5.39 16.34
C LEU A 26 12.33 4.42 15.92
N ALA A 27 11.61 3.84 16.88
CA ALA A 27 10.46 2.97 16.62
C ALA A 27 9.34 3.71 15.90
N ILE A 28 9.05 4.96 16.28
CA ILE A 28 8.07 5.82 15.57
C ILE A 28 8.53 6.06 14.13
N GLY A 29 9.80 6.41 13.92
CA GLY A 29 10.36 6.62 12.58
C GLY A 29 10.24 5.38 11.68
N ILE A 30 10.62 4.20 12.19
CA ILE A 30 10.53 2.92 11.47
C ILE A 30 9.07 2.56 11.16
N SER A 31 8.18 2.72 12.12
CA SER A 31 6.77 2.33 11.96
C SER A 31 6.03 3.25 10.98
N ILE A 32 6.37 4.55 10.94
CA ILE A 32 5.89 5.47 9.89
C ILE A 32 6.45 5.08 8.52
N PHE A 33 7.75 4.79 8.42
CA PHE A 33 8.37 4.38 7.17
C PHE A 33 7.73 3.11 6.60
N MET A 34 7.47 2.11 7.44
CA MET A 34 6.78 0.89 7.03
C MET A 34 5.32 1.14 6.62
N MET A 35 4.61 2.01 7.35
CA MET A 35 3.25 2.39 6.99
C MET A 35 3.20 3.06 5.60
N PHE A 36 4.18 3.90 5.29
CA PHE A 36 4.29 4.54 3.98
C PHE A 36 4.56 3.51 2.87
N LEU A 37 5.59 2.66 3.03
CA LEU A 37 5.98 1.68 2.01
C LEU A 37 4.85 0.71 1.68
N MET A 38 4.24 0.17 2.73
CA MET A 38 3.24 -0.88 2.59
C MET A 38 1.90 -0.26 2.14
N GLY A 39 1.62 1.00 2.48
CA GLY A 39 0.50 1.78 1.94
C GLY A 39 0.64 2.05 0.44
N MET A 40 1.85 2.39 -0.05
CA MET A 40 2.13 2.55 -1.48
C MET A 40 1.98 1.24 -2.25
N LEU A 41 2.44 0.12 -1.69
CA LEU A 41 2.24 -1.21 -2.27
C LEU A 41 0.76 -1.57 -2.35
N GLY A 42 -0.01 -1.33 -1.28
CA GLY A 42 -1.46 -1.54 -1.28
C GLY A 42 -2.17 -0.71 -2.34
N PHE A 43 -1.75 0.54 -2.54
CA PHE A 43 -2.28 1.40 -3.60
C PHE A 43 -1.92 0.87 -5.00
N ALA A 44 -0.67 0.50 -5.23
CA ALA A 44 -0.20 -0.03 -6.52
C ALA A 44 -0.93 -1.32 -6.92
N LEU A 45 -1.10 -2.25 -5.98
CA LEU A 45 -1.85 -3.48 -6.20
C LEU A 45 -3.33 -3.21 -6.51
N LYS A 46 -3.92 -2.18 -5.91
CA LYS A 46 -5.32 -1.80 -6.15
C LYS A 46 -5.52 -1.06 -7.47
N LEU A 47 -4.47 -0.41 -7.98
CA LEU A 47 -4.49 0.28 -9.28
C LEU A 47 -4.48 -0.71 -10.46
N LEU A 48 -3.84 -1.87 -10.28
CA LEU A 48 -3.65 -2.89 -11.33
C LEU A 48 -4.97 -3.42 -11.93
N PRO A 49 -6.00 -3.81 -11.12
CA PRO A 49 -7.31 -4.19 -11.64
C PRO A 49 -8.03 -3.05 -12.38
N TRP A 50 -7.90 -1.82 -11.89
CA TRP A 50 -8.52 -0.65 -12.53
C TRP A 50 -7.92 -0.38 -13.92
N LEU A 51 -6.61 -0.55 -14.04
CA LEU A 51 -5.90 -0.40 -15.31
C LEU A 51 -6.35 -1.46 -16.34
N ILE A 52 -6.61 -2.69 -15.87
CA ILE A 52 -7.18 -3.78 -16.68
C ILE A 52 -8.61 -3.44 -17.12
N VAL A 53 -9.46 -2.92 -16.22
CA VAL A 53 -10.84 -2.52 -16.55
C VAL A 53 -10.86 -1.41 -17.62
N ILE A 54 -9.97 -0.41 -17.50
CA ILE A 54 -9.85 0.66 -18.50
C ILE A 54 -9.38 0.10 -19.84
N ALA A 55 -8.38 -0.79 -19.86
CA ALA A 55 -7.90 -1.42 -21.08
C ALA A 55 -9.00 -2.24 -21.79
N LEU A 56 -9.79 -2.99 -21.02
CA LEU A 56 -10.95 -3.73 -21.52
C LEU A 56 -12.04 -2.80 -22.06
N GLY A 57 -12.35 -1.71 -21.36
CA GLY A 57 -13.31 -0.70 -21.81
C GLY A 57 -12.91 -0.06 -23.12
N VAL A 58 -11.64 0.33 -23.26
CA VAL A 58 -11.09 0.91 -24.51
C VAL A 58 -11.09 -0.12 -25.64
N TRP A 59 -10.71 -1.37 -25.36
CA TRP A 59 -10.74 -2.45 -26.35
C TRP A 59 -12.16 -2.71 -26.84
N PHE A 60 -13.13 -2.81 -25.93
CA PHE A 60 -14.53 -3.02 -26.26
C PHE A 60 -15.10 -1.86 -27.10
N TYR A 61 -14.81 -0.61 -26.72
CA TYR A 61 -15.25 0.56 -27.47
C TYR A 61 -14.66 0.59 -28.88
N LYS A 62 -13.37 0.28 -29.03
CA LYS A 62 -12.69 0.29 -30.33
C LYS A 62 -13.17 -0.83 -31.26
N ASN A 63 -13.38 -2.04 -30.73
CA ASN A 63 -13.76 -3.20 -31.53
C ASN A 63 -15.26 -3.27 -31.84
N TYR A 64 -16.12 -2.87 -30.91
CA TYR A 64 -17.58 -2.98 -31.08
C TYR A 64 -18.28 -1.69 -31.51
N VAL A 65 -17.74 -0.51 -31.18
CA VAL A 65 -18.40 0.78 -31.51
C VAL A 65 -17.80 1.43 -32.76
N ILE A 66 -16.48 1.37 -32.95
CA ILE A 66 -15.80 2.02 -34.09
C ILE A 66 -15.64 1.05 -35.29
N THR A 67 -15.60 -0.26 -35.03
CA THR A 67 -15.54 -1.32 -36.07
C THR A 67 -16.90 -2.02 -36.22
N ALA A 68 -18.01 -1.33 -35.93
CA ALA A 68 -19.30 -1.72 -36.49
C ALA A 68 -19.31 -1.26 -37.96
N ARG A 69 -19.20 -2.25 -38.84
CA ARG A 69 -19.22 -2.21 -40.31
C ARG A 69 -20.09 -1.11 -40.93
#